data_AF-A0A6V7HSY5-F1
#
_entry.id   AF-A0A6V7HSY5-F1
#
_cell.length_a   1.000
_cell.length_b   1.000
_cell.length_c   1.000
_cell.angle_alpha   90.00
_cell.angle_beta   90.00
_cell.angle_gamma   90.00
#
_symmetry.space_group_name_H-M   'P 1'
#
loop_
_entity.id
_entity.type
_entity.pdbx_description
1 polymer ?
#
loop_
_entity_poly.entity_id
_entity_poly.type
_entity_poly.pdbx_seq_one_letter_code
_entity_poly.pdbx_strand_id
1 'polypeptide(L)'
;IFTVMCYNVLCDKYATRQMYGYCPSWALDWEYRKKGILDEIRHYAADIISLQEVETDQFYNFFLPELKHDGYDGIFSPKSRAKTMAENDRKYVDGCAIFYRSA
;
A
#
# COMPACT_ATOMS: atom_id res chain seq x y z
N ILE A 1 25.16 1.17 7.83
CA ILE A 1 24.50 0.11 7.03
C ILE A 1 23.01 0.35 7.17
N PHE A 2 22.23 0.31 6.08
CA PHE A 2 20.78 0.48 6.11
C PHE A 2 20.11 -0.69 5.37
N THR A 3 18.83 -0.87 5.62
CA THR A 3 17.99 -1.96 5.12
C THR A 3 16.94 -1.45 4.14
N VAL A 4 16.59 -2.28 3.16
CA VAL A 4 15.62 -1.93 2.13
C VAL A 4 14.58 -3.05 2.01
N MET A 5 13.31 -2.68 2.11
CA MET A 5 12.17 -3.54 1.83
C MET A 5 11.59 -3.20 0.45
N CYS A 6 11.22 -4.22 -0.32
CA CYS A 6 10.46 -4.07 -1.55
C CYS A 6 9.27 -5.02 -1.49
N TYR A 7 8.04 -4.49 -1.53
CA TYR A 7 6.84 -5.29 -1.30
C TYR A 7 5.64 -4.81 -2.13
N ASN A 8 5.08 -5.70 -2.94
CA ASN A 8 3.82 -5.47 -3.65
C ASN A 8 2.65 -5.89 -2.74
N VAL A 9 1.78 -4.95 -2.39
CA VAL A 9 0.74 -5.15 -1.37
C VAL A 9 -0.59 -5.69 -1.92
N LEU A 10 -0.68 -5.93 -3.23
CA LEU A 10 -1.90 -6.34 -3.94
C LEU A 10 -3.09 -5.41 -3.67
N CYS A 11 -3.33 -4.45 -4.57
CA CYS A 11 -4.43 -3.50 -4.36
C CYS A 11 -5.80 -4.19 -4.33
N ASP A 12 -6.78 -3.57 -3.67
CA ASP A 12 -8.10 -4.16 -3.49
C ASP A 12 -8.79 -4.44 -4.82
N LYS A 13 -8.61 -3.54 -5.79
CA LYS A 13 -9.11 -3.72 -7.16
C LYS A 13 -8.70 -5.04 -7.82
N TYR A 14 -7.53 -5.59 -7.49
CA TYR A 14 -7.02 -6.82 -8.09
C TYR A 14 -7.26 -8.06 -7.21
N ALA A 15 -7.63 -7.91 -5.94
CA ALA A 15 -7.87 -8.99 -4.98
C ALA A 15 -9.25 -9.67 -5.18
N THR A 16 -9.56 -10.10 -6.40
CA THR A 16 -10.88 -10.66 -6.75
C THR A 16 -10.94 -12.18 -6.59
N ARG A 17 -12.15 -12.72 -6.34
CA ARG A 17 -12.42 -14.17 -6.32
C ARG A 17 -12.18 -14.87 -7.67
N GLN A 18 -12.15 -14.13 -8.77
CA GLN A 18 -11.84 -14.68 -10.10
C GLN A 18 -10.36 -15.03 -10.20
N MET A 19 -9.48 -14.18 -9.66
CA MET A 19 -8.03 -14.41 -9.63
C MET A 19 -7.63 -15.31 -8.45
N TYR A 20 -8.26 -15.13 -7.29
CA TYR A 20 -7.91 -15.77 -6.02
C TYR A 20 -9.05 -16.65 -5.49
N GLY A 21 -9.64 -17.50 -6.33
CA GLY A 21 -10.82 -18.31 -5.97
C GLY A 21 -10.60 -19.31 -4.83
N TYR A 22 -9.34 -19.66 -4.56
CA TYR A 22 -8.93 -20.49 -3.42
C TYR A 22 -8.93 -19.74 -2.09
N CYS A 23 -8.87 -18.41 -2.09
CA CYS A 23 -8.86 -17.60 -0.88
C CYS A 23 -10.30 -17.20 -0.50
N PRO A 24 -10.75 -17.44 0.75
CA PRO A 24 -12.11 -17.07 1.15
C PRO A 24 -12.29 -15.55 1.12
N SER A 25 -13.48 -15.08 0.77
CA SER A 25 -13.74 -13.65 0.52
C SER A 25 -13.39 -12.76 1.72
N TRP A 26 -13.61 -13.23 2.95
CA TRP A 26 -13.28 -12.48 4.17
C TRP A 26 -11.76 -12.26 4.33
N ALA A 27 -10.94 -13.16 3.80
CA ALA A 27 -9.48 -13.04 3.85
C ALA A 27 -8.93 -12.21 2.67
N LEU A 28 -9.71 -12.07 1.59
CA LEU A 28 -9.41 -11.15 0.48
C LEU A 28 -9.82 -9.71 0.77
N ASP A 29 -10.79 -9.52 1.67
CA ASP A 29 -11.29 -8.21 2.05
C ASP A 29 -10.15 -7.28 2.52
N TRP A 30 -10.11 -6.06 2.00
CA TRP A 30 -9.06 -5.10 2.31
C TRP A 30 -8.96 -4.77 3.79
N GLU A 31 -10.08 -4.67 4.51
CA GLU A 31 -10.09 -4.34 5.94
C GLU A 31 -9.41 -5.44 6.78
N TYR A 32 -9.41 -6.68 6.28
CA TYR A 32 -8.66 -7.77 6.84
C TYR A 32 -7.19 -7.73 6.41
N ARG A 33 -6.91 -7.67 5.10
CA ARG A 33 -5.54 -7.77 4.55
C ARG A 33 -4.62 -6.64 4.98
N LYS A 34 -5.13 -5.40 5.02
CA LYS A 34 -4.30 -4.22 5.30
C LYS A 34 -3.61 -4.28 6.67
N LYS A 35 -4.22 -4.98 7.64
CA LYS A 35 -3.66 -5.22 8.97
C LYS A 35 -2.40 -6.09 8.88
N GLY A 36 -2.49 -7.24 8.20
CA GLY A 36 -1.34 -8.14 8.00
C GLY A 36 -0.22 -7.49 7.16
N ILE A 37 -0.58 -6.71 6.13
CA ILE A 37 0.39 -5.96 5.32
C ILE A 37 1.17 -4.97 6.20
N LEU A 38 0.49 -4.21 7.07
CA LEU A 38 1.14 -3.26 7.96
C LEU A 38 2.01 -3.97 9.01
N ASP A 39 1.53 -5.07 9.58
CA ASP A 39 2.27 -5.88 10.54
C ASP A 39 3.57 -6.43 9.91
N GLU A 40 3.54 -6.85 8.65
CA GLU A 40 4.73 -7.31 7.93
C GLU A 40 5.75 -6.17 7.71
N ILE A 41 5.28 -4.98 7.31
CA ILE A 41 6.14 -3.80 7.17
C ILE A 41 6.81 -3.44 8.51
N ARG A 42 6.03 -3.44 9.60
CA ARG A 42 6.51 -3.17 10.95
C ARG A 42 7.46 -4.24 11.47
N HIS A 43 7.23 -5.50 11.12
CA HIS A 43 8.07 -6.62 11.53
C HIS A 43 9.50 -6.47 10.99
N TYR A 44 9.65 -6.14 9.71
CA TYR A 44 10.98 -5.93 9.11
C TYR A 44 11.60 -4.59 9.48
N ALA A 45 10.78 -3.56 9.75
CA ALA A 45 11.22 -2.25 10.21
C ALA A 45 12.36 -1.64 9.36
N ALA A 46 12.33 -1.86 8.04
CA ALA A 46 13.42 -1.48 7.14
C ALA A 46 13.62 0.03 7.08
N ASP A 47 14.84 0.50 6.85
CA ASP A 47 15.15 1.95 6.80
C ASP A 47 14.51 2.64 5.58
N ILE A 48 14.40 1.92 4.47
CA ILE A 48 13.72 2.33 3.25
C ILE A 48 12.70 1.25 2.86
N ILE A 49 11.45 1.64 2.59
CA ILE A 49 10.38 0.72 2.19
C ILE A 49 9.83 1.16 0.85
N SER A 50 9.91 0.30 -0.17
CA SER A 50 9.35 0.52 -1.50
C SER A 50 8.12 -0.36 -1.70
N LEU A 51 6.93 0.26 -1.77
CA LEU A 51 5.68 -0.45 -1.97
C LEU A 51 5.15 -0.30 -3.40
N GLN A 52 4.58 -1.37 -3.95
CA GLN A 52 3.85 -1.36 -5.23
C GLN A 52 2.39 -1.76 -5.03
N GLU A 53 1.55 -1.41 -5.99
CA GLU A 53 0.09 -1.60 -5.92
C GLU A 53 -0.56 -0.90 -4.71
N VAL A 54 -0.01 0.25 -4.32
CA VAL A 54 -0.61 1.09 -3.27
C VAL A 54 -1.68 1.97 -3.89
N GLU A 55 -2.94 1.83 -3.47
CA GLU A 55 -4.01 2.72 -3.90
C GLU A 55 -3.83 4.14 -3.35
N THR A 56 -4.21 5.14 -4.14
CA THR A 56 -4.03 6.55 -3.80
C THR A 56 -4.69 6.89 -2.45
N ASP A 57 -5.93 6.46 -2.24
CA ASP A 57 -6.65 6.68 -0.97
C ASP A 57 -5.94 6.00 0.21
N GLN A 58 -5.47 4.77 -0.01
CA GLN A 58 -4.80 3.99 1.04
C GLN A 58 -3.43 4.55 1.40
N PHE A 59 -2.70 5.15 0.45
CA PHE A 59 -1.47 5.86 0.78
C PHE A 59 -1.73 7.01 1.76
N TYR A 60 -2.68 7.90 1.45
CA TYR A 60 -2.90 9.11 2.25
C TYR A 60 -3.67 8.85 3.56
N ASN A 61 -4.61 7.91 3.57
CA ASN A 61 -5.50 7.69 4.71
C ASN A 61 -5.09 6.51 5.61
N PHE A 62 -4.16 5.65 5.16
CA PHE A 62 -3.75 4.47 5.93
C PHE A 62 -2.22 4.35 6.06
N PHE A 63 -1.49 4.11 4.98
CA PHE A 63 -0.05 3.84 5.05
C PHE A 63 0.76 5.02 5.59
N LEU A 64 0.53 6.23 5.08
CA LEU A 64 1.30 7.40 5.49
C LEU A 64 1.05 7.79 6.96
N PRO A 65 -0.19 7.88 7.47
CA PRO A 65 -0.42 8.15 8.89
C PRO A 65 0.17 7.08 9.81
N GLU A 66 -0.02 5.79 9.50
CA GLU A 66 0.46 4.69 10.33
C GLU A 66 2.00 4.64 10.37
N LEU A 67 2.66 4.75 9.22
CA LEU A 67 4.13 4.74 9.16
C LEU A 67 4.75 6.04 9.70
N LYS A 68 4.02 7.16 9.66
CA LYS A 68 4.44 8.39 10.37
C LYS A 68 4.50 8.20 11.87
N HIS A 69 3.55 7.47 12.46
CA HIS A 69 3.63 7.12 13.88
C HIS A 69 4.86 6.25 14.19
N ASP A 70 5.34 5.49 13.21
CA ASP A 70 6.52 4.63 13.33
C ASP A 70 7.85 5.32 12.94
N GLY A 71 7.83 6.64 12.68
CA GLY A 71 9.04 7.44 12.40
C GLY A 71 9.44 7.53 10.93
N TYR A 72 8.52 7.21 10.01
CA TYR A 72 8.75 7.33 8.57
C TYR A 72 8.12 8.60 7.99
N ASP A 73 8.71 9.10 6.91
CA ASP A 73 8.00 9.94 5.96
C ASP A 73 7.91 9.21 4.61
N GLY A 74 7.03 9.68 3.72
CA GLY A 74 6.75 8.95 2.49
C GLY A 74 6.31 9.81 1.33
N ILE A 75 6.65 9.35 0.14
CA ILE A 75 6.23 9.91 -1.14
C ILE A 75 5.48 8.86 -1.96
N PHE A 76 4.52 9.31 -2.77
CA PHE A 76 3.68 8.44 -3.60
C PHE A 76 3.49 9.02 -4.99
N SER A 77 3.41 8.15 -5.99
CA SER A 77 3.01 8.51 -7.34
C SER A 77 2.04 7.48 -7.90
N PRO A 78 0.80 7.88 -8.27
CA PRO A 78 -0.16 6.99 -8.90
C PRO A 78 0.21 6.69 -10.36
N LYS A 79 -0.30 5.58 -10.91
CA LYS A 79 -0.17 5.31 -12.36
C LYS A 79 -0.79 6.43 -13.21
N SER A 80 -0.22 6.64 -14.40
CA SER A 80 -0.56 7.73 -15.33
C SER A 80 -2.06 7.85 -15.66
N ARG A 81 -2.80 6.74 -15.62
CA ARG A 81 -4.27 6.71 -15.81
C ARG A 81 -5.03 7.63 -14.85
N ALA A 82 -4.49 7.96 -13.68
CA ALA A 82 -5.08 8.93 -12.77
C ALA A 82 -5.30 10.31 -13.43
N LYS A 83 -4.51 10.66 -14.45
CA LYS A 83 -4.61 11.97 -15.13
C LYS A 83 -5.87 12.12 -15.98
N THR A 84 -6.44 11.02 -16.47
CA THR A 84 -7.57 11.04 -17.43
C THR A 84 -8.89 10.56 -16.81
N MET A 85 -8.87 10.05 -15.57
CA MET A 85 -10.05 9.54 -14.88
C MET A 85 -10.82 10.64 -14.14
N ALA A 86 -12.11 10.39 -13.88
CA ALA A 86 -12.93 11.19 -13.00
C ALA A 86 -12.37 11.17 -11.57
N GLU A 87 -12.54 12.27 -10.82
CA GLU A 87 -11.95 12.46 -9.50
C GLU A 87 -12.28 11.33 -8.51
N ASN A 88 -13.53 10.86 -8.53
CA ASN A 88 -14.01 9.76 -7.69
C ASN A 88 -13.30 8.43 -7.95
N ASP A 89 -12.79 8.21 -9.15
CA ASP A 89 -12.10 6.96 -9.51
C ASP A 89 -10.59 7.05 -9.31
N ARG A 90 -10.04 8.27 -9.28
CA ARG A 90 -8.58 8.50 -9.09
C ARG A 90 -8.10 7.95 -7.76
N LYS A 91 -8.95 7.98 -6.72
CA LYS A 91 -8.60 7.50 -5.38
C LYS A 91 -8.31 5.99 -5.34
N TYR A 92 -8.85 5.21 -6.27
CA TYR A 92 -8.61 3.77 -6.41
C TYR A 92 -7.52 3.44 -7.45
N VAL A 93 -6.82 4.46 -7.97
CA VAL A 93 -5.67 4.22 -8.85
C VAL A 93 -4.47 3.87 -7.99
N ASP A 94 -3.93 2.68 -8.23
CA ASP A 94 -2.71 2.22 -7.59
C ASP A 94 -1.44 2.81 -8.23
N GLY A 95 -0.37 2.82 -7.46
CA GLY A 95 0.94 3.34 -7.83
C GLY A 95 2.05 2.77 -6.96
N CYS A 96 3.15 3.52 -6.89
CA CYS A 96 4.31 3.18 -6.06
C CYS A 96 4.48 4.21 -4.95
N ALA A 97 4.83 3.73 -3.75
CA ALA A 97 5.18 4.54 -2.60
C ALA A 97 6.60 4.22 -2.15
N ILE A 98 7.32 5.22 -1.66
CA ILE A 98 8.61 5.07 -1.00
C ILE A 98 8.51 5.73 0.36
N PHE A 99 8.82 4.97 1.41
CA PHE A 99 8.96 5.46 2.78
C PHE A 99 10.42 5.38 3.21
N TYR A 100 10.83 6.32 4.05
CA TYR A 100 12.19 6.39 4.60
C TYR A 100 12.13 6.89 6.05
N ARG A 101 12.99 6.34 6.92
CA ARG A 101 13.11 6.83 8.30
C ARG A 101 13.55 8.30 8.29
N SER A 102 12.81 9.14 8.99
CA SER A 102 13.06 10.59 9.09
C SER A 102 13.37 11.05 10.51
N ALA A 103 13.28 10.13 11.49
CA ALA A 103 13.60 10.32 12.90
C ALA A 103 14.47 9.16 13.43
#